data_AF-A0A1M5T0L2-F1
#
_entry.id   AF-A0A1M5T0L2-F1
#
_cell.length_a   1.000
_cell.length_b   1.000
_cell.length_c   1.000
_cell.angle_alpha   90.00
_cell.angle_beta   90.00
_cell.angle_gamma   90.00
#
_symmetry.space_group_name_H-M   'P 1'
#
loop_
_entity.id
_entity.type
_entity.pdbx_description
1 polymer ?
#
loop_
_entity_poly.entity_id
_entity_poly.type
_entity_poly.pdbx_seq_one_letter_code
_entity_poly.pdbx_strand_id
1 'polypeptide(L)' 'MIDKLGTAGIAGALMLLAGLALVAWSAPIVAVGLALVLAGTGLVVKGLATGLLKQFGFA' A
#
# COMPACT_ATOMS: atom_id res chain seq x y z
N MET A 1 -2.06 -12.57 0.44
CA MET A 1 -1.48 -12.65 -0.91
C MET A 1 -0.01 -12.23 -0.92
N ILE A 2 0.71 -12.36 0.21
CA ILE A 2 2.08 -11.89 0.32
C ILE A 2 3.01 -12.65 -0.65
N ASP A 3 2.63 -13.89 -0.97
CA ASP A 3 3.28 -14.77 -1.95
C ASP A 3 3.12 -14.27 -3.40
N LYS A 4 2.19 -13.34 -3.66
CA LYS A 4 1.96 -12.73 -4.99
C LYS A 4 2.55 -11.32 -5.13
N LEU A 5 3.16 -10.77 -4.07
CA LEU A 5 3.75 -9.42 -4.10
C LEU A 5 5.05 -9.35 -4.92
N GLY A 6 5.72 -10.49 -5.12
CA GLY A 6 7.08 -10.53 -5.66
C GLY A 6 8.09 -9.85 -4.71
N THR A 7 9.37 -9.92 -5.05
CA THR A 7 10.46 -9.33 -4.24
C THR A 7 10.29 -7.82 -4.07
N ALA A 8 9.90 -7.11 -5.13
CA ALA A 8 9.65 -5.67 -5.09
C ALA A 8 8.47 -5.28 -4.20
N GLY A 9 7.35 -6.02 -4.25
CA GLY A 9 6.19 -5.74 -3.41
C GLY A 9 6.48 -5.96 -1.93
N ILE A 10 7.25 -7.01 -1.60
CA ILE A 10 7.69 -7.27 -0.22
C ILE A 10 8.63 -6.16 0.26
N ALA A 11 9.63 -5.78 -0.55
CA ALA A 11 10.55 -4.69 -0.21
C ALA A 11 9.81 -3.36 0.01
N GLY A 12 8.84 -3.05 -0.85
CA GLY A 12 7.99 -1.86 -0.71
C GLY A 12 7.14 -1.90 0.56
N ALA A 13 6.54 -3.04 0.90
CA ALA A 13 5.78 -3.20 2.13
C ALA A 13 6.65 -3.02 3.38
N LEU A 14 7.87 -3.57 3.39
CA LEU A 14 8.82 -3.38 4.48
C LEU A 14 9.24 -1.91 4.61
N MET A 15 9.50 -1.24 3.49
CA MET A 15 9.87 0.18 3.49
C MET A 15 8.72 1.07 3.98
N LEU A 16 7.48 0.75 3.61
CA LEU A 16 6.28 1.41 4.12
C LEU A 16 6.16 1.26 5.64
N LEU A 17 6.31 0.03 6.15
CA LEU A 17 6.23 -0.24 7.59
C LEU A 17 7.35 0.44 8.37
N ALA A 18 8.58 0.46 7.82
CA ALA A 18 9.71 1.15 8.42
C ALA A 18 9.46 2.67 8.52
N GLY A 19 8.97 3.29 7.44
CA GLY A 19 8.62 4.71 7.44
C GLY A 19 7.53 5.04 8.45
N LEU A 20 6.46 4.22 8.50
CA LEU A 20 5.39 4.37 9.47
C LEU A 20 5.86 4.21 10.92
N ALA A 21 6.72 3.23 11.20
CA ALA A 21 7.30 3.02 12.53
C ALA A 21 8.16 4.22 12.96
N LEU A 22 8.94 4.79 12.04
CA LEU A 22 9.77 5.97 12.30
C LEU A 22 8.90 7.19 12.65
N VAL A 23 7.82 7.43 11.89
CA VAL A 23 6.89 8.52 12.20
C VAL A 23 6.15 8.26 13.50
N ALA A 24 5.73 7.03 13.76
CA ALA A 24 5.00 6.66 14.97
C ALA A 24 5.82 6.92 16.25
N TRP A 25 7.14 6.80 16.19
CA TRP A 25 8.04 7.10 17.31
C TRP A 25 7.98 8.56 17.75
N SER A 26 7.81 9.49 16.81
CA SER A 26 7.80 10.93 17.10
C SER A 26 6.39 11.50 17.20
N ALA A 27 5.45 10.98 16.41
CA ALA A 27 4.10 11.52 16.29
C ALA A 27 3.08 10.42 15.94
N PRO A 28 2.55 9.69 16.95
CA PRO A 28 1.67 8.55 16.73
C PRO A 28 0.37 8.93 16.01
N ILE A 29 -0.21 10.09 16.31
CA ILE A 29 -1.43 10.58 15.63
C ILE A 29 -1.18 10.86 14.14
N VAL A 30 -0.01 11.41 13.80
CA VAL A 30 0.37 11.66 12.40
C VAL A 30 0.60 10.35 11.67
N ALA A 31 1.22 9.36 12.32
CA ALA A 31 1.41 8.03 11.75
C ALA A 31 0.07 7.34 11.44
N VAL A 32 -0.94 7.47 12.31
CA VAL A 32 -2.30 6.96 12.04
C VAL A 32 -2.91 7.65 10.82
N GLY A 33 -2.80 8.98 10.72
CA GLY A 33 -3.27 9.71 9.55
C GLY A 33 -2.59 9.24 8.25
N LEU A 34 -1.27 9.06 8.27
CA LEU A 34 -0.50 8.55 7.14
C LEU A 34 -0.88 7.11 6.78
N ALA A 35 -1.09 6.23 7.77
CA ALA A 35 -1.54 4.87 7.53
C ALA A 35 -2.88 4.83 6.79
N LEU A 36 -3.83 5.69 7.18
CA LEU A 36 -5.12 5.82 6.51
C LEU A 36 -4.98 6.33 5.07
N VAL A 37 -4.13 7.34 4.84
CA VAL A 37 -3.85 7.85 3.49
C VAL A 37 -3.25 6.76 2.59
N LEU A 38 -2.26 6.02 3.10
CA LEU A 38 -1.62 4.93 2.37
C LEU A 38 -2.60 3.78 2.07
N ALA A 39 -3.42 3.40 3.05
CA ALA A 39 -4.47 2.40 2.85
C ALA A 39 -5.48 2.85 1.78
N GLY A 40 -5.98 4.09 1.86
CA GLY A 40 -6.89 4.67 0.88
C GLY A 40 -6.29 4.70 -0.53
N THR A 41 -5.02 5.11 -0.64
CA THR A 41 -4.29 5.11 -1.90
C THR A 41 -4.18 3.69 -2.48
N GLY A 42 -3.86 2.70 -1.65
CA GLY A 42 -3.82 1.30 -2.05
C GLY A 42 -5.17 0.79 -2.58
N LEU A 43 -6.28 1.20 -1.97
CA LEU A 43 -7.63 0.89 -2.45
C LEU A 43 -7.92 1.53 -3.81
N VAL A 44 -7.55 2.81 -4.00
CA VAL A 44 -7.70 3.53 -5.28
C VAL A 44 -6.90 2.83 -6.38
N VAL A 45 -5.63 2.53 -6.12
CA VAL A 45 -4.75 1.84 -7.08
C VAL A 45 -5.28 0.45 -7.41
N LYS A 46 -5.75 -0.31 -6.42
CA LYS A 46 -6.38 -1.63 -6.65
C LYS A 46 -7.61 -1.51 -7.54
N GLY A 47 -8.48 -0.53 -7.27
CA GLY A 47 -9.67 -0.26 -8.08
C GLY A 47 -9.31 0.07 -9.52
N LEU A 48 -8.33 0.97 -9.72
CA LEU A 48 -7.81 1.34 -11.03
C LEU A 48 -7.22 0.12 -11.77
N ALA A 49 -6.32 -0.62 -11.13
CA ALA A 49 -5.69 -1.79 -11.73
C ALA A 49 -6.71 -2.85 -12.12
N THR A 50 -7.70 -3.11 -11.25
CA THR A 50 -8.79 -4.06 -11.53
C THR A 50 -9.65 -3.58 -12.71
N GLY A 51 -9.95 -2.28 -12.76
CA GLY A 51 -10.69 -1.67 -13.88
C GLY A 51 -9.95 -1.82 -15.20
N LEU A 52 -8.64 -1.53 -15.21
CA LEU A 52 -7.78 -1.70 -16.38
C LEU A 52 -7.72 -3.15 -16.85
N LEU A 53 -7.50 -4.10 -15.93
CA LEU A 53 -7.45 -5.53 -16.27
C LEU A 53 -8.76 -6.01 -16.90
N LYS A 54 -9.92 -5.54 -16.41
CA LYS A 54 -11.23 -5.82 -17.02
C LYS A 54 -11.35 -5.22 -18.42
N GLN A 55 -10.89 -3.99 -18.64
CA GLN A 55 -10.93 -3.34 -19.96
C GLN A 55 -10.08 -4.09 -21.00
N PHE A 56 -8.98 -4.70 -20.57
CA PHE A 56 -8.13 -5.52 -21.43
C PHE A 56 -8.57 -7.00 -21.52
N GLY A 57 -9.69 -7.40 -20.90
CA GLY A 57 -10.22 -8.76 -20.96
C GLY A 57 -9.45 -9.79 -20.12
N PHE A 58 -8.62 -9.36 -19.17
CA PHE A 58 -7.82 -10.24 -18.32
C PHE A 58 -8.53 -10.69 -17.03
N ALA A 59 -9.76 -10.24 -16.78
CA ALA A 59 -10.51 -10.48 -15.53
C ALA A 59 -11.99 -10.77 -15.77
#